data_AF-M5RKK2-F1
#
_entry.id   AF-M5RKK2-F1
#
_cell.length_a   1.000
_cell.length_b   1.000
_cell.length_c   1.000
_cell.angle_alpha   90.00
_cell.angle_beta   90.00
_cell.angle_gamma   90.00
#
_symmetry.space_group_name_H-M   'P 1'
#
loop_
_entity.id
_entity.type
_entity.pdbx_description
1 polymer ?
#
loop_
_entity_poly.entity_id
_entity_poly.type
_entity_poly.pdbx_seq_one_letter_code
_entity_poly.pdbx_strand_id
1 'polypeptide(L)'
;MMRKPTDDDSEKMMRNFKLIVFLTVVIPIVALTLFLEMRFEAIEDEIQFLEPGTRDAARTDLDALPWHPVQGQTLYAPAYSHIYHQSGEPRLLTVTLSARNTDRDNDIVLTSVRYYDTSGKERRSLVEKPLRLGPLASTEFVIEQKDKSGGSGASFIVEWKSGKPVNVPMVETVMIDTSNTQGISFVRSATVLEETKARVEMARDESAPTDTTPSDESVSEQNN
;
A
#
# COMPACT_ATOMS: atom_id res chain seq x y z
N MET A 1 -38.71 68.66 30.25
CA MET A 1 -39.90 67.76 30.25
C MET A 1 -39.43 66.42 29.70
N MET A 2 -39.00 65.50 30.58
CA MET A 2 -38.40 64.23 30.18
C MET A 2 -39.53 63.21 29.95
N ARG A 3 -39.80 62.85 28.68
CA ARG A 3 -40.75 61.77 28.36
C ARG A 3 -40.12 60.45 28.80
N LYS A 4 -40.75 59.76 29.77
CA LYS A 4 -40.41 58.37 30.08
C LYS A 4 -40.75 57.51 28.86
N PRO A 5 -39.88 56.59 28.43
CA PRO A 5 -40.20 55.67 27.37
C PRO A 5 -41.39 54.81 27.82
N THR A 6 -42.42 54.77 26.99
CA THR A 6 -43.63 53.99 27.21
C THR A 6 -43.29 52.50 27.05
N ASP A 7 -43.95 51.63 27.83
CA ASP A 7 -43.66 50.20 27.86
C ASP A 7 -43.74 49.54 26.45
N ASP A 8 -44.65 50.03 25.60
CA ASP A 8 -44.82 49.59 24.20
C ASP A 8 -43.62 49.93 23.29
N ASP A 9 -42.92 51.04 23.55
CA ASP A 9 -41.71 51.41 22.79
C ASP A 9 -40.54 50.47 23.15
N SER A 10 -40.46 50.06 24.43
CA SER A 10 -39.43 49.15 24.93
C SER A 10 -39.62 47.73 24.40
N GLU A 11 -40.86 47.24 24.29
CA GLU A 11 -41.15 45.92 23.71
C GLU A 11 -40.83 45.87 22.21
N LYS A 12 -41.19 46.92 21.45
CA LYS A 12 -40.83 47.03 20.02
C LYS A 12 -39.33 47.10 19.82
N MET A 13 -38.61 47.87 20.64
CA MET A 13 -37.15 47.93 20.60
C MET A 13 -36.52 46.58 20.94
N MET A 14 -37.02 45.88 21.96
CA MET A 14 -36.53 44.56 22.36
C MET A 14 -36.76 43.50 21.26
N ARG A 15 -37.91 43.54 20.58
CA ARG A 15 -38.21 42.64 19.46
C ARG A 15 -37.31 42.91 18.25
N ASN A 16 -37.12 44.16 17.88
CA ASN A 16 -36.23 44.54 16.78
C ASN A 16 -34.77 44.20 17.08
N PHE A 17 -34.33 44.39 18.33
CA PHE A 17 -32.99 43.99 18.77
C PHE A 17 -32.78 42.48 18.69
N LYS A 18 -33.74 41.67 19.17
CA LYS A 18 -33.70 40.21 19.03
C LYS A 18 -33.67 39.76 17.56
N LEU A 19 -34.41 40.45 16.69
CA LEU A 19 -34.41 40.20 15.24
C LEU A 19 -33.05 40.51 14.61
N ILE A 20 -32.44 41.64 14.96
CA ILE A 20 -31.11 42.03 14.48
C ILE A 20 -30.06 41.00 14.93
N VAL A 21 -30.05 40.63 16.20
CA VAL A 21 -29.11 39.62 16.73
C VAL A 21 -29.31 38.26 16.05
N PHE A 22 -30.55 37.85 15.80
CA PHE A 22 -30.84 36.61 15.08
C PHE A 22 -30.30 36.64 13.64
N LEU A 23 -30.50 37.75 12.92
CA LEU A 23 -30.03 37.90 11.55
C LEU A 23 -28.50 37.99 11.45
N THR A 24 -27.83 38.65 12.40
CA THR A 24 -26.38 38.89 12.33
C THR A 24 -25.52 37.83 13.00
N VAL A 25 -26.10 37.00 13.86
CA VAL A 25 -25.36 35.96 14.60
C VAL A 25 -25.83 34.57 14.21
N VAL A 26 -27.13 34.30 14.28
CA VAL A 26 -27.65 32.94 14.07
C VAL A 26 -27.58 32.54 12.61
N ILE A 27 -28.03 33.39 11.68
CA ILE A 27 -27.98 33.10 10.25
C ILE A 27 -26.55 32.85 9.74
N PRO A 28 -25.55 33.71 10.03
CA PRO A 28 -24.20 33.45 9.55
C PRO A 28 -23.55 32.23 10.21
N ILE A 29 -23.87 31.89 11.46
CA ILE A 29 -23.42 30.63 12.07
C ILE A 29 -24.01 29.44 11.31
N VAL A 30 -25.32 29.44 11.03
CA VAL A 30 -25.97 28.36 10.25
C VAL A 30 -25.43 28.30 8.83
N ALA A 31 -25.20 29.45 8.18
CA ALA A 31 -24.59 29.49 6.85
C ALA A 31 -23.15 28.97 6.86
N LEU A 32 -22.37 29.28 7.92
CA LEU A 32 -21.02 28.77 8.10
C LEU A 32 -21.01 27.27 8.35
N THR A 33 -21.93 26.72 9.17
CA THR A 33 -22.04 25.27 9.37
C THR A 33 -22.39 24.56 8.08
N LEU A 34 -23.36 25.07 7.32
CA LEU A 34 -23.72 24.51 6.01
C LEU A 34 -22.56 24.61 5.00
N PHE A 35 -21.82 25.73 4.99
CA PHE A 35 -20.66 25.90 4.13
C PHE A 35 -19.52 24.94 4.49
N LEU A 36 -19.27 24.73 5.79
CA LEU A 36 -18.26 23.79 6.27
C LEU A 36 -18.64 22.35 5.93
N GLU A 37 -19.91 21.98 6.07
CA GLU A 37 -20.41 20.63 5.77
C GLU A 37 -20.31 20.34 4.25
N MET A 38 -20.71 21.30 3.40
CA MET A 38 -20.50 21.22 1.95
C MET A 38 -19.01 21.16 1.55
N ARG A 39 -18.13 21.85 2.28
CA ARG A 39 -16.69 21.81 2.05
C ARG A 39 -16.07 20.50 2.50
N PHE A 40 -16.62 19.88 3.54
CA PHE A 40 -16.15 18.60 4.06
C PHE A 40 -16.44 17.46 3.06
N GLU A 41 -17.66 17.42 2.51
CA GLU A 41 -18.03 16.46 1.45
C GLU A 41 -17.10 16.58 0.23
N ALA A 42 -16.73 17.81 -0.17
CA ALA A 42 -15.84 18.03 -1.31
C ALA A 42 -14.37 17.60 -1.08
N ILE A 43 -13.90 17.52 0.17
CA ILE A 43 -12.54 17.05 0.51
C ILE A 43 -12.52 15.52 0.57
N GLU A 44 -13.61 14.88 1.02
CA GLU A 44 -13.74 13.42 1.03
C GLU A 44 -13.71 12.83 -0.39
N ASP A 45 -14.30 13.51 -1.38
CA ASP A 45 -14.32 13.06 -2.78
C ASP A 45 -12.95 13.08 -3.47
N GLU A 46 -12.02 13.93 -3.06
CA GLU A 46 -10.65 13.99 -3.62
C GLU A 46 -9.71 12.95 -2.99
N ILE A 47 -10.06 12.41 -1.82
CA ILE A 47 -9.29 11.41 -1.06
C ILE A 47 -10.01 10.05 -1.07
N GLN A 48 -10.82 9.75 -2.10
CA GLN A 48 -11.33 8.39 -2.25
C GLN A 48 -10.21 7.42 -2.64
N PHE A 49 -10.16 6.28 -1.95
CA PHE A 49 -9.29 5.15 -2.27
C PHE A 49 -9.60 4.66 -3.69
N LEU A 50 -8.73 5.01 -4.64
CA LEU A 50 -8.72 4.45 -5.98
C LEU A 50 -8.02 3.10 -5.91
N GLU A 51 -8.70 2.02 -6.27
CA GLU A 51 -8.06 0.70 -6.34
C GLU A 51 -6.76 0.79 -7.17
N PRO A 52 -5.67 0.15 -6.71
CA PRO A 52 -4.40 0.09 -7.43
C PRO A 52 -4.63 -0.27 -8.88
N GLY A 53 -4.46 0.74 -9.75
CA GLY A 53 -4.86 0.60 -11.12
C GLY A 53 -5.63 1.71 -11.80
N THR A 54 -6.42 2.49 -11.06
CA THR A 54 -7.11 3.66 -11.62
C THR A 54 -6.19 4.88 -11.66
N ARG A 55 -5.10 4.85 -10.88
CA ARG A 55 -4.03 5.86 -10.89
C ARG A 55 -3.13 5.81 -12.13
N ASP A 56 -3.09 4.68 -12.84
CA ASP A 56 -1.99 4.39 -13.76
C ASP A 56 -2.41 4.31 -15.22
N ALA A 57 -2.17 5.39 -15.95
CA ALA A 57 -1.94 5.35 -17.40
C ALA A 57 -0.74 4.44 -17.80
N ALA A 58 -0.03 3.85 -16.83
CA ALA A 58 1.09 2.93 -17.00
C ALA A 58 0.68 1.45 -17.17
N ARG A 59 -0.62 1.11 -17.12
CA ARG A 59 -1.14 -0.25 -17.38
C ARG A 59 -1.04 -0.70 -18.84
N THR A 60 -0.67 0.19 -19.76
CA THR A 60 -1.11 0.06 -21.14
C THR A 60 -0.40 -1.05 -21.94
N ASP A 61 0.86 -1.44 -21.67
CA ASP A 61 1.57 -2.32 -22.63
C ASP A 61 2.51 -3.36 -21.99
N LEU A 62 2.04 -4.15 -21.02
CA LEU A 62 2.84 -5.27 -20.47
C LEU A 62 2.81 -6.56 -21.31
N ASP A 63 1.85 -6.68 -22.24
CA ASP A 63 1.80 -7.80 -23.20
C ASP A 63 2.94 -7.72 -24.25
N ALA A 64 3.72 -6.63 -24.28
CA ALA A 64 4.74 -6.35 -25.30
C ALA A 64 6.21 -6.32 -24.77
N LEU A 65 6.47 -6.54 -23.47
CA LEU A 65 7.85 -6.55 -22.98
C LEU A 65 8.47 -7.95 -23.16
N PRO A 66 9.63 -8.08 -23.83
CA PRO A 66 10.36 -9.35 -23.89
C PRO A 66 10.83 -9.73 -22.47
N TRP A 67 10.06 -10.58 -21.80
CA TRP A 67 10.17 -10.84 -20.37
C TRP A 67 11.32 -11.81 -20.06
N HIS A 68 12.52 -11.27 -19.85
CA HIS A 68 13.64 -11.99 -19.25
C HIS A 68 13.95 -11.36 -17.89
N PRO A 69 13.26 -11.76 -16.81
CA PRO A 69 13.47 -11.18 -15.50
C PRO A 69 14.85 -11.60 -15.01
N VAL A 70 15.69 -10.61 -14.68
CA VAL A 70 17.05 -10.86 -14.17
C VAL A 70 17.09 -10.87 -12.65
N GLN A 71 16.12 -10.20 -12.01
CA GLN A 71 15.96 -10.12 -10.57
C GLN A 71 14.47 -10.14 -10.20
N GLY A 72 14.14 -10.71 -9.05
CA GLY A 72 12.80 -10.65 -8.46
C GLY A 72 12.77 -11.33 -7.10
N GLN A 73 11.69 -11.13 -6.35
CA GLN A 73 11.46 -11.83 -5.09
C GLN A 73 9.98 -12.13 -4.87
N THR A 74 9.73 -13.16 -4.09
CA THR A 74 8.45 -13.43 -3.44
C THR A 74 8.56 -13.02 -1.99
N LEU A 75 7.66 -12.15 -1.53
CA LEU A 75 7.68 -11.54 -0.21
C LEU A 75 6.43 -11.93 0.57
N TYR A 76 6.60 -12.20 1.86
CA TYR A 76 5.53 -12.39 2.83
C TYR A 76 5.37 -11.13 3.68
N ALA A 77 4.20 -10.49 3.65
CA ALA A 77 3.90 -9.33 4.48
C ALA A 77 2.80 -9.67 5.50
N PRO A 78 3.07 -9.61 6.82
CA PRO A 78 2.06 -9.87 7.84
C PRO A 78 0.88 -8.89 7.75
N ALA A 79 -0.34 -9.36 7.97
CA ALA A 79 -1.54 -8.54 7.97
C ALA A 79 -2.44 -8.89 9.18
N TYR A 80 -2.92 -7.90 9.89
CA TYR A 80 -3.80 -8.11 11.05
C TYR A 80 -5.12 -7.41 10.80
N SER A 81 -6.16 -8.15 10.40
CA SER A 81 -7.52 -7.59 10.34
C SER A 81 -8.04 -7.24 11.73
N HIS A 82 -7.55 -7.95 12.75
CA HIS A 82 -7.74 -7.61 14.14
C HIS A 82 -6.61 -8.11 15.02
N ILE A 83 -6.46 -7.46 16.17
CA ILE A 83 -5.62 -7.91 17.27
C ILE A 83 -6.48 -8.09 18.53
N TYR A 84 -5.95 -8.71 19.57
CA TYR A 84 -6.66 -8.89 20.82
C TYR A 84 -6.12 -7.95 21.90
N HIS A 85 -6.99 -7.46 22.77
CA HIS A 85 -6.62 -6.65 23.93
C HIS A 85 -7.34 -7.13 25.18
N GLN A 86 -6.87 -6.70 26.36
CA GLN A 86 -7.44 -7.01 27.67
C GLN A 86 -7.79 -8.49 27.86
N SER A 87 -9.08 -8.84 27.86
CA SER A 87 -9.58 -10.18 28.16
C SER A 87 -9.77 -11.02 26.89
N GLY A 88 -9.18 -10.58 25.77
CA GLY A 88 -9.27 -11.26 24.48
C GLY A 88 -10.30 -10.64 23.54
N GLU A 89 -10.76 -9.40 23.79
CA GLU A 89 -11.66 -8.72 22.88
C GLU A 89 -10.94 -8.34 21.56
N PRO A 90 -11.53 -8.64 20.39
CA PRO A 90 -10.92 -8.28 19.12
C PRO A 90 -11.04 -6.77 18.88
N ARG A 91 -9.94 -6.18 18.43
CA ARG A 91 -9.85 -4.81 17.95
C ARG A 91 -9.59 -4.84 16.45
N LEU A 92 -10.59 -4.44 15.67
CA LEU A 92 -10.52 -4.46 14.20
C LEU A 92 -9.60 -3.35 13.68
N LEU A 93 -8.89 -3.61 12.59
CA LEU A 93 -7.90 -2.72 12.00
C LEU A 93 -8.14 -2.62 10.49
N THR A 94 -7.99 -1.41 9.93
CA THR A 94 -7.75 -1.25 8.50
C THR A 94 -6.31 -1.65 8.21
N VAL A 95 -6.09 -2.46 7.17
CA VAL A 95 -4.75 -2.88 6.76
C VAL A 95 -4.41 -2.28 5.41
N THR A 96 -3.29 -1.60 5.31
CA THR A 96 -2.76 -1.05 4.06
C THR A 96 -1.42 -1.69 3.75
N LEU A 97 -1.32 -2.44 2.66
CA LEU A 97 -0.07 -2.91 2.11
C LEU A 97 0.50 -1.81 1.21
N SER A 98 1.67 -1.27 1.53
CA SER A 98 2.42 -0.34 0.69
C SER A 98 3.57 -1.07 0.02
N ALA A 99 3.65 -0.97 -1.30
CA ALA A 99 4.78 -1.45 -2.10
C ALA A 99 5.44 -0.26 -2.79
N ARG A 100 6.75 -0.11 -2.61
CA ARG A 100 7.52 1.06 -3.08
C ARG A 100 8.74 0.60 -3.86
N ASN A 101 8.89 1.11 -5.07
CA ASN A 101 10.14 1.00 -5.80
C ASN A 101 11.17 1.93 -5.15
N THR A 102 12.27 1.37 -4.65
CA THR A 102 13.37 2.14 -4.02
C THR A 102 14.49 2.45 -5.01
N ASP A 103 14.39 1.94 -6.24
CA ASP A 103 15.32 2.24 -7.32
C ASP A 103 15.03 3.61 -7.91
N ARG A 104 16.09 4.34 -8.26
CA ARG A 104 16.02 5.72 -8.74
C ARG A 104 15.93 5.82 -10.26
N ASP A 105 16.34 4.77 -10.96
CA ASP A 105 16.56 4.82 -12.40
C ASP A 105 15.74 3.76 -13.15
N ASN A 106 15.39 2.66 -12.47
CA ASN A 106 14.77 1.51 -13.08
C ASN A 106 13.40 1.22 -12.48
N ASP A 107 12.55 0.63 -13.29
CA ASP A 107 11.23 0.16 -12.93
C ASP A 107 11.26 -1.27 -12.38
N ILE A 108 10.22 -1.56 -11.61
CA ILE A 108 9.88 -2.92 -11.19
C ILE A 108 8.46 -3.23 -11.63
N VAL A 109 8.15 -4.51 -11.72
CA VAL A 109 6.81 -4.98 -12.04
C VAL A 109 6.33 -5.85 -10.89
N LEU A 110 5.26 -5.42 -10.23
CA LEU A 110 4.50 -6.24 -9.30
C LEU A 110 3.67 -7.24 -10.11
N THR A 111 4.03 -8.51 -10.10
CA THR A 111 3.34 -9.54 -10.87
C THR A 111 2.14 -10.12 -10.14
N SER A 112 2.15 -10.11 -8.81
CA SER A 112 1.05 -10.61 -8.01
C SER A 112 1.03 -9.99 -6.62
N VAL A 113 -0.17 -9.77 -6.09
CA VAL A 113 -0.41 -9.43 -4.69
C VAL A 113 -1.62 -10.24 -4.24
N ARG A 114 -1.41 -11.23 -3.39
CA ARG A 114 -2.45 -12.17 -2.94
C ARG A 114 -2.63 -12.05 -1.45
N TYR A 115 -3.88 -12.00 -1.00
CA TYR A 115 -4.27 -11.89 0.40
C TYR A 115 -4.74 -13.24 0.95
N TYR A 116 -4.17 -13.67 2.06
CA TYR A 116 -4.43 -14.95 2.72
C TYR A 116 -5.04 -14.73 4.10
N ASP A 117 -5.95 -15.61 4.49
CA ASP A 117 -6.50 -15.63 5.85
C ASP A 117 -5.59 -16.37 6.84
N THR A 118 -5.99 -16.36 8.11
CA THR A 118 -5.29 -17.00 9.23
C THR A 118 -5.14 -18.52 9.05
N SER A 119 -5.95 -19.15 8.20
CA SER A 119 -5.84 -20.58 7.89
C SER A 119 -4.85 -20.87 6.74
N GLY A 120 -4.28 -19.83 6.13
CA GLY A 120 -3.45 -19.93 4.94
C GLY A 120 -4.25 -20.09 3.65
N LYS A 121 -5.57 -19.81 3.66
CA LYS A 121 -6.39 -19.85 2.47
C LYS A 121 -6.37 -18.50 1.76
N GLU A 122 -6.14 -18.53 0.46
CA GLU A 122 -6.22 -17.33 -0.38
C GLU A 122 -7.66 -16.79 -0.42
N ARG A 123 -7.80 -15.49 -0.16
CA ARG A 123 -9.07 -14.79 -0.12
C ARG A 123 -9.30 -13.92 -1.35
N ARG A 124 -8.24 -13.26 -1.82
CA ARG A 124 -8.34 -12.27 -2.90
C ARG A 124 -6.99 -12.13 -3.60
N SER A 125 -7.01 -12.05 -4.93
CA SER A 125 -5.93 -11.43 -5.70
C SER A 125 -6.23 -9.95 -5.86
N LEU A 126 -5.29 -9.11 -5.44
CA LEU A 126 -5.43 -7.65 -5.45
C LEU A 126 -4.79 -7.03 -6.70
N VAL A 127 -4.11 -7.85 -7.51
CA VAL A 127 -3.51 -7.49 -8.79
C VAL A 127 -3.95 -8.52 -9.82
N GLU A 128 -4.83 -8.11 -10.75
CA GLU A 128 -5.30 -8.99 -11.83
C GLU A 128 -4.34 -9.05 -13.02
N LYS A 129 -3.62 -7.95 -13.26
CA LYS A 129 -2.60 -7.81 -14.31
C LYS A 129 -1.34 -7.23 -13.71
N PRO A 130 -0.14 -7.62 -14.18
CA PRO A 130 1.09 -7.09 -13.62
C PRO A 130 1.09 -5.55 -13.61
N LEU A 131 1.59 -4.96 -12.54
CA LEU A 131 1.56 -3.53 -12.30
C LEU A 131 2.99 -3.00 -12.34
N ARG A 132 3.27 -2.13 -13.31
CA ARG A 132 4.57 -1.47 -13.44
C ARG A 132 4.68 -0.32 -12.44
N LEU A 133 5.69 -0.36 -11.58
CA LEU A 133 6.07 0.74 -10.72
C LEU A 133 7.33 1.40 -11.28
N GLY A 134 7.18 2.66 -11.71
CA GLY A 134 8.30 3.48 -12.15
C GLY A 134 9.32 3.72 -11.03
N PRO A 135 10.46 4.34 -11.35
CA PRO A 135 11.46 4.70 -10.35
C PRO A 135 10.85 5.54 -9.23
N LEU A 136 11.15 5.20 -7.98
CA LEU A 136 10.62 5.85 -6.78
C LEU A 136 9.07 5.86 -6.64
N ALA A 137 8.34 5.14 -7.48
CA ALA A 137 6.88 5.06 -7.41
C ALA A 137 6.41 4.11 -6.29
N SER A 138 5.22 4.37 -5.75
CA SER A 138 4.55 3.50 -4.79
C SER A 138 3.13 3.15 -5.21
N THR A 139 2.62 2.08 -4.64
CA THR A 139 1.21 1.70 -4.72
C THR A 139 0.75 1.13 -3.38
N GLU A 140 -0.54 1.25 -3.10
CA GLU A 140 -1.13 0.86 -1.82
C GLU A 140 -2.38 -0.02 -2.00
N PHE A 141 -2.43 -1.18 -1.35
CA PHE A 141 -3.61 -2.05 -1.34
C PHE A 141 -4.26 -2.01 0.04
N VAL A 142 -5.54 -1.69 0.10
CA VAL A 142 -6.27 -1.53 1.37
C VAL A 142 -7.25 -2.69 1.57
N ILE A 143 -7.21 -3.28 2.75
CA ILE A 143 -8.24 -4.14 3.30
C ILE A 143 -8.99 -3.32 4.35
N GLU A 144 -10.25 -3.04 4.08
CA GLU A 144 -11.10 -2.24 4.96
C GLU A 144 -11.28 -2.88 6.33
N GLN A 145 -11.41 -2.05 7.38
CA GLN A 145 -11.66 -2.53 8.76
C GLN A 145 -12.86 -3.47 8.90
N LYS A 146 -13.88 -3.30 8.06
CA LYS A 146 -15.09 -4.15 8.07
C LYS A 146 -14.83 -5.56 7.54
N ASP A 147 -13.75 -5.76 6.79
CA ASP A 147 -13.36 -7.05 6.22
C ASP A 147 -12.65 -7.91 7.28
N LYS A 148 -13.44 -8.79 7.90
CA LYS A 148 -12.97 -9.74 8.93
C LYS A 148 -12.44 -11.04 8.33
N SER A 149 -12.42 -11.18 7.01
CA SER A 149 -12.17 -12.47 6.37
C SER A 149 -10.72 -12.95 6.52
N GLY A 150 -9.77 -12.06 6.76
CA GLY A 150 -8.37 -12.43 6.99
C GLY A 150 -8.09 -12.95 8.40
N GLY A 151 -8.75 -12.40 9.41
CA GLY A 151 -8.51 -12.73 10.82
C GLY A 151 -7.20 -12.17 11.38
N SER A 152 -6.76 -12.72 12.52
CA SER A 152 -5.60 -12.22 13.29
C SER A 152 -4.24 -12.73 12.81
N GLY A 153 -4.20 -13.61 11.82
CA GLY A 153 -2.97 -14.13 11.20
C GLY A 153 -3.01 -14.00 9.69
N ALA A 154 -3.71 -13.00 9.17
CA ALA A 154 -3.76 -12.74 7.73
C ALA A 154 -2.37 -12.38 7.19
N SER A 155 -2.20 -12.47 5.88
CA SER A 155 -0.95 -12.08 5.24
C SER A 155 -1.12 -11.74 3.77
N PHE A 156 -0.13 -11.06 3.22
CA PHE A 156 0.02 -10.88 1.79
C PHE A 156 1.21 -11.67 1.28
N ILE A 157 1.05 -12.26 0.10
CA ILE A 157 2.16 -12.72 -0.73
C ILE A 157 2.29 -11.75 -1.90
N VAL A 158 3.46 -11.12 -1.99
CA VAL A 158 3.77 -10.10 -3.01
C VAL A 158 4.89 -10.63 -3.88
N GLU A 159 4.67 -10.64 -5.19
CA GLU A 159 5.67 -11.03 -6.16
C GLU A 159 6.05 -9.83 -7.01
N TRP A 160 7.35 -9.59 -7.14
CA TRP A 160 7.88 -8.54 -7.99
C TRP A 160 9.07 -9.04 -8.81
N LYS A 161 9.23 -8.47 -10.00
CA LYS A 161 10.31 -8.78 -10.94
C LYS A 161 10.83 -7.52 -11.60
N SER A 162 12.08 -7.55 -12.06
CA SER A 162 12.66 -6.51 -12.90
C SER A 162 13.51 -7.12 -14.01
N GLY A 163 13.51 -6.45 -15.17
CA GLY A 163 14.37 -6.78 -16.31
C GLY A 163 15.82 -6.30 -16.13
N LYS A 164 16.11 -5.54 -15.07
CA LYS A 164 17.45 -5.06 -14.73
C LYS A 164 17.77 -5.34 -13.25
N PRO A 165 19.05 -5.36 -12.86
CA PRO A 165 19.41 -5.31 -11.45
C PRO A 165 18.90 -4.00 -10.84
N VAL A 166 18.18 -4.09 -9.73
CA VAL A 166 17.55 -2.96 -9.04
C VAL A 166 17.74 -3.05 -7.54
N ASN A 167 17.59 -1.90 -6.87
CA ASN A 167 17.45 -1.87 -5.42
C ASN A 167 16.23 -2.70 -4.98
N VAL A 168 16.35 -3.38 -3.84
CA VAL A 168 15.25 -4.18 -3.29
C VAL A 168 14.09 -3.25 -2.92
N PRO A 169 12.88 -3.47 -3.46
CA PRO A 169 11.73 -2.64 -3.15
C PRO A 169 11.34 -2.78 -1.69
N MET A 170 10.75 -1.71 -1.15
CA MET A 170 10.24 -1.69 0.21
C MET A 170 8.78 -2.09 0.19
N VAL A 171 8.46 -3.21 0.86
CA VAL A 171 7.09 -3.68 1.04
C VAL A 171 6.79 -3.74 2.52
N GLU A 172 5.72 -3.07 2.94
CA GLU A 172 5.32 -2.97 4.32
C GLU A 172 3.80 -2.97 4.45
N THR A 173 3.31 -3.37 5.61
CA THR A 173 1.91 -3.23 5.98
C THR A 173 1.77 -2.23 7.12
N VAL A 174 0.80 -1.33 6.96
CA VAL A 174 0.38 -0.36 7.96
C VAL A 174 -0.99 -0.79 8.44
N MET A 175 -1.13 -1.04 9.75
CA MET A 175 -2.42 -1.32 10.36
C MET A 175 -2.82 -0.16 11.23
N ILE A 176 -4.06 0.30 11.08
CA ILE A 176 -4.58 1.45 11.81
C ILE A 176 -6.02 1.21 12.27
N ASP A 177 -6.33 1.69 13.45
CA ASP A 177 -7.69 1.88 13.91
C ASP A 177 -7.83 3.24 14.60
N THR A 178 -8.80 4.02 14.13
CA THR A 178 -9.16 5.35 14.64
C THR A 178 -10.58 5.41 15.18
N SER A 179 -11.28 4.27 15.30
CA SER A 179 -12.71 4.21 15.63
C SER A 179 -13.07 4.62 17.06
N ASN A 180 -12.10 4.69 17.97
CA ASN A 180 -12.34 5.10 19.36
C ASN A 180 -11.38 6.21 19.79
N THR A 181 -11.59 6.73 21.01
CA THR A 181 -10.77 7.79 21.63
C THR A 181 -9.28 7.42 21.76
N GLN A 182 -8.96 6.13 21.78
CA GLN A 182 -7.60 5.62 21.67
C GLN A 182 -7.42 4.97 20.30
N GLY A 183 -6.70 5.66 19.43
CA GLY A 183 -6.25 5.12 18.15
C GLY A 183 -5.00 4.27 18.34
N ILE A 184 -4.88 3.23 17.51
CA ILE A 184 -3.68 2.39 17.46
C ILE A 184 -3.19 2.31 16.01
N SER A 185 -1.88 2.33 15.84
CA SER A 185 -1.26 2.10 14.54
C SER A 185 0.10 1.46 14.69
N PHE A 186 0.43 0.55 13.78
CA PHE A 186 1.76 -0.05 13.73
C PHE A 186 2.08 -0.51 12.31
N VAL A 187 3.37 -0.74 12.06
CA VAL A 187 3.89 -1.16 10.77
C VAL A 187 4.62 -2.50 10.87
N ARG A 188 4.59 -3.28 9.80
CA ARG A 188 5.40 -4.51 9.66
C ARG A 188 6.02 -4.56 8.27
N SER A 189 7.33 -4.78 8.22
CA SER A 189 8.04 -5.03 6.97
C SER A 189 7.75 -6.43 6.46
N ALA A 190 7.80 -6.59 5.14
CA ALA A 190 7.74 -7.91 4.51
C ALA A 190 9.06 -8.68 4.71
N THR A 191 8.95 -10.01 4.72
CA THR A 191 10.08 -10.94 4.76
C THR A 191 10.23 -11.61 3.39
N VAL A 192 11.46 -11.79 2.93
CA VAL A 192 11.75 -12.51 1.68
C VAL A 192 11.48 -14.00 1.88
N LEU A 193 10.63 -14.57 1.03
CA LEU A 193 10.43 -16.02 0.94
C LEU A 193 11.38 -16.64 -0.08
N GLU A 194 11.50 -16.03 -1.25
CA GLU A 194 12.28 -16.57 -2.37
C GLU A 194 12.94 -15.44 -3.17
N GLU A 195 14.17 -15.67 -3.66
CA GLU A 195 14.83 -14.80 -4.62
C GLU A 195 14.87 -15.45 -6.00
N THR A 196 14.57 -14.68 -7.05
CA THR A 196 14.80 -15.06 -8.44
C THR A 196 15.97 -14.24 -8.97
N LYS A 197 17.07 -14.91 -9.32
CA LYS A 197 18.19 -14.31 -10.09
C LYS A 197 18.35 -15.07 -11.39
N ALA A 198 18.53 -14.37 -12.50
CA ALA A 198 18.89 -15.03 -13.75
C ALA A 198 20.26 -15.72 -13.57
N ARG A 199 20.29 -17.02 -13.90
CA ARG A 199 21.46 -17.89 -13.78
C ARG A 199 22.53 -17.47 -14.79
N VAL A 200 23.44 -16.59 -14.39
CA VAL A 200 24.63 -16.21 -15.19
C VAL A 200 25.74 -17.31 -15.09
N GLU A 201 25.55 -18.35 -14.31
CA GLU A 201 26.59 -19.36 -14.02
C GLU A 201 26.79 -20.47 -15.07
N MET A 202 25.91 -20.64 -16.07
CA MET A 202 26.08 -21.73 -17.06
C MET A 202 27.03 -21.42 -18.23
N ALA A 203 27.63 -20.23 -18.29
CA ALA A 203 28.54 -19.84 -19.39
C ALA A 203 30.02 -19.68 -18.98
N ARG A 204 30.37 -19.97 -17.71
CA ARG A 204 31.76 -19.82 -17.21
C ARG A 204 32.54 -21.13 -17.08
N ASP A 205 31.89 -22.28 -17.15
CA ASP A 205 32.54 -23.58 -16.96
C ASP A 205 33.01 -24.24 -18.27
N GLU A 206 32.63 -23.69 -19.43
CA GLU A 206 32.97 -24.27 -20.75
C GLU A 206 34.23 -23.66 -21.39
N SER A 207 34.91 -22.72 -20.73
CA SER A 207 36.12 -22.07 -21.24
C SER A 207 37.42 -22.53 -20.57
N ALA A 208 37.43 -23.69 -19.91
CA ALA A 208 38.68 -24.32 -19.49
C ALA A 208 39.41 -24.84 -20.75
N PRO A 209 40.67 -24.44 -21.03
CA PRO A 209 41.38 -24.94 -22.19
C PRO A 209 41.63 -26.43 -22.03
N THR A 210 41.18 -27.20 -23.03
CA THR A 210 41.56 -28.59 -23.23
C THR A 210 43.07 -28.63 -23.45
N ASP A 211 43.82 -29.03 -22.43
CA ASP A 211 45.24 -29.35 -22.56
C ASP A 211 45.36 -30.68 -23.32
N THR A 212 45.38 -30.57 -24.65
CA THR A 212 45.82 -31.64 -25.53
C THR A 212 47.35 -31.63 -25.56
N THR A 213 47.98 -32.44 -24.72
CA THR A 213 49.36 -32.87 -24.96
C THR A 213 49.32 -34.15 -25.81
N PRO A 214 49.99 -34.19 -26.98
CA PRO A 214 50.04 -35.39 -27.81
C PRO A 214 51.06 -36.41 -27.30
N SER A 215 50.70 -37.66 -27.53
CA SER A 215 51.45 -38.91 -27.43
C SER A 215 52.92 -38.86 -27.84
N ASP A 216 53.76 -39.55 -27.06
CA ASP A 216 54.83 -40.39 -27.63
C ASP A 216 55.04 -41.65 -26.80
N GLU A 217 54.95 -42.79 -27.48
CA GLU A 217 55.22 -44.15 -27.00
C GLU A 217 56.73 -44.44 -26.91
N SER A 218 57.17 -45.16 -25.87
CA SER A 218 58.21 -46.22 -25.94
C SER A 218 58.29 -46.91 -24.56
N VAL A 219 57.68 -48.09 -24.38
CA VAL A 219 58.21 -49.45 -24.59
C VAL A 219 59.31 -49.88 -23.61
N SER A 220 58.95 -50.83 -22.73
CA SER A 220 59.79 -51.85 -22.03
C SER A 220 60.94 -51.34 -21.13
N GLU A 221 61.42 -51.97 -20.07
CA GLU A 221 61.58 -53.39 -19.79
C GLU A 221 62.02 -53.54 -18.31
N GLN A 222 61.91 -54.76 -17.80
CA GLN A 222 62.31 -55.25 -16.47
C GLN A 222 63.77 -54.90 -16.10
N ASN A 223 64.04 -54.53 -14.84
CA ASN A 223 64.96 -55.29 -13.97
C ASN A 223 65.16 -54.68 -12.57
N ASN A 224 65.21 -55.62 -11.62
CA ASN A 224 65.78 -55.60 -10.26
C ASN A 224 64.90 -55.12 -9.10
#